data_AF-A0A7V9TWR0-F1
#
_entry.id   AF-A0A7V9TWR0-F1
#
_cell.length_a   1.000
_cell.length_b   1.000
_cell.length_c   1.000
_cell.angle_alpha   90.00
_cell.angle_beta   90.00
_cell.angle_gamma   90.00
#
_symmetry.space_group_name_H-M   'P 1'
#
loop_
_entity.id
_entity.type
_entity.pdbx_description
1 polymer ?
#
loop_
_entity_poly.entity_id
_entity_poly.type
_entity_poly.pdbx_seq_one_letter_code
_entity_poly.pdbx_strand_id
1 'polypeptide(L)' 'MVDADTIARRLRVLRDYIQKLRRFQAMTLDEIAGDYVIYWAVLRGLQVAIQCVIDVTSHLHTELGLDVEDSYEGVLLRTK' A
#
# COMPACT_ATOMS: atom_id res chain seq x y z
N MET A 1 7.36 2.99 21.45
CA MET A 1 7.67 4.39 21.08
C MET A 1 7.68 4.42 19.57
N VAL A 2 6.76 5.16 18.94
CA VAL A 2 6.56 5.13 17.49
C VAL A 2 7.90 5.26 16.77
N ASP A 3 8.36 4.17 16.15
CA ASP A 3 9.52 4.18 15.26
C ASP A 3 9.17 4.96 13.99
N ALA A 4 9.29 6.28 14.12
CA ALA A 4 9.02 7.25 13.06
C ALA A 4 9.92 7.00 11.83
N ASP A 5 11.11 6.43 12.01
CA ASP A 5 12.03 6.12 10.92
C ASP A 5 11.51 4.94 10.09
N THR A 6 10.96 3.91 10.73
CA THR A 6 10.31 2.79 10.03
C THR A 6 9.07 3.24 9.27
N ILE A 7 8.20 4.08 9.86
CA ILE A 7 7.04 4.64 9.16
C ILE A 7 7.50 5.51 7.99
N ALA A 8 8.45 6.42 8.21
CA ALA A 8 8.95 7.32 7.17
C ALA A 8 9.57 6.54 5.99
N ARG A 9 10.31 5.46 6.27
CA ARG A 9 10.83 4.56 5.23
C ARG A 9 9.72 3.92 4.41
N ARG A 10 8.67 3.39 5.05
CA ARG A 10 7.52 2.79 4.36
C ARG A 10 6.75 3.80 3.53
N LEU A 11 6.56 5.02 4.03
CA LEU A 11 5.93 6.11 3.28
C LEU A 11 6.76 6.55 2.07
N ARG A 12 8.10 6.53 2.16
CA ARG A 12 8.96 6.77 0.99
C ARG A 12 8.77 5.68 -0.08
N VAL A 13 8.77 4.41 0.33
CA VAL A 13 8.51 3.30 -0.60
C VAL A 13 7.13 3.44 -1.25
N LEU A 14 6.08 3.68 -0.46
CA LEU A 14 4.73 3.89 -0.96
C LEU A 14 4.67 5.01 -2.01
N ARG A 15 5.29 6.15 -1.73
CA ARG A 15 5.34 7.28 -2.66
C ARG A 15 6.02 6.91 -3.97
N ASP A 16 7.13 6.20 -3.92
CA ASP A 16 7.86 5.79 -5.12
C ASP A 16 7.02 4.83 -5.99
N TYR A 17 6.26 3.93 -5.37
CA TYR A 17 5.33 3.03 -6.07
C TYR A 17 4.13 3.77 -6.65
N ILE A 18 3.55 4.73 -5.93
CA ILE A 18 2.48 5.59 -6.45
C ILE A 18 2.99 6.38 -7.67
N GLN A 19 4.21 6.92 -7.63
CA GLN A 19 4.78 7.64 -8.78
C GLN A 19 4.97 6.74 -10.00
N LYS A 20 5.38 5.48 -9.81
CA LYS A 20 5.45 4.49 -10.90
C LYS A 20 4.05 4.20 -11.46
N LEU A 21 3.06 3.97 -10.59
CA LEU A 21 1.69 3.66 -10.97
C LEU A 21 0.99 4.79 -11.72
N ARG A 22 1.28 6.06 -11.38
CA ARG A 22 0.71 7.23 -12.07
C ARG A 22 0.97 7.23 -13.58
N ARG A 23 2.05 6.60 -14.04
CA ARG A 23 2.38 6.51 -15.48
C ARG A 23 1.38 5.66 -16.26
N PHE A 24 0.70 4.74 -15.59
CA PHE A 24 -0.29 3.85 -16.20
C PHE A 24 -1.73 4.39 -16.09
N GLN A 25 -1.95 5.52 -15.40
CA GLN A 25 -3.30 6.09 -15.22
C GLN A 25 -3.93 6.61 -16.52
N ALA A 26 -3.12 6.92 -17.53
CA ALA A 26 -3.60 7.33 -18.85
C ALA A 26 -4.02 6.16 -19.74
N MET A 27 -3.69 4.92 -19.34
CA MET A 27 -4.02 3.72 -20.10
C MET A 27 -5.41 3.21 -19.73
N THR A 28 -6.12 2.69 -20.72
CA THR A 28 -7.34 1.91 -20.54
C THR A 28 -7.03 0.52 -19.99
N LEU A 29 -8.05 -0.16 -19.47
CA LEU A 29 -7.90 -1.53 -18.98
C LEU A 29 -7.45 -2.49 -20.10
N ASP A 30 -7.98 -2.33 -21.31
CA ASP A 30 -7.62 -3.17 -22.45
C ASP A 30 -6.15 -2.98 -22.86
N GLU A 31 -5.64 -1.74 -22.83
CA GLU A 31 -4.22 -1.46 -23.09
C GLU A 31 -3.31 -2.06 -22.00
N ILE A 32 -3.74 -2.03 -20.74
CA ILE A 32 -3.00 -2.65 -19.64
C ILE A 32 -3.03 -4.18 -19.76
N ALA A 33 -4.18 -4.78 -20.07
CA ALA A 33 -4.36 -6.22 -20.18
C ALA A 33 -3.71 -6.81 -21.45
N GLY A 34 -3.57 -6.01 -22.51
CA GLY A 34 -2.96 -6.40 -23.77
C GLY A 34 -1.44 -6.58 -23.72
N ASP A 35 -0.77 -6.06 -22.68
CA ASP A 35 0.66 -6.24 -22.45
C ASP A 35 0.92 -6.87 -21.08
N TYR A 36 1.39 -8.12 -21.09
CA TYR A 36 1.66 -8.88 -19.87
C TYR A 36 2.66 -8.19 -18.92
N VAL A 37 3.66 -7.50 -19.44
CA VAL A 37 4.68 -6.81 -18.64
C VAL A 37 4.04 -5.62 -17.93
N ILE A 38 3.22 -4.84 -18.64
CA ILE A 38 2.51 -3.69 -18.06
C ILE A 38 1.49 -4.18 -17.03
N TYR A 39 0.68 -5.18 -17.39
CA TYR A 39 -0.29 -5.80 -16.48
C TYR A 39 0.37 -6.24 -15.17
N TRP A 40 1.47 -7.00 -15.26
CA TRP A 40 2.18 -7.49 -14.09
C TRP A 40 2.80 -6.35 -13.27
N ALA A 41 3.37 -5.34 -13.92
CA ALA A 41 3.93 -4.16 -13.25
C ALA A 41 2.86 -3.37 -12.47
N VAL A 42 1.67 -3.17 -13.06
CA VAL A 42 0.54 -2.50 -12.41
C VAL A 42 0.05 -3.30 -11.20
N LEU A 43 -0.20 -4.61 -11.37
CA LEU A 43 -0.64 -5.48 -10.27
C LEU A 43 0.37 -5.49 -9.13
N ARG A 44 1.65 -5.68 -9.44
CA ARG A 44 2.71 -5.68 -8.43
C ARG A 44 2.83 -4.33 -7.74
N GLY A 45 2.71 -3.24 -8.49
CA GLY A 45 2.74 -1.89 -7.92
C GLY A 45 1.59 -1.67 -6.93
N LEU A 46 0.37 -2.07 -7.29
CA LEU A 46 -0.81 -1.96 -6.42
C LEU A 46 -0.65 -2.82 -5.17
N GLN A 47 -0.21 -4.07 -5.32
CA GLN A 47 0.03 -4.97 -4.19
C GLN A 47 1.01 -4.35 -3.17
N VAL A 48 2.15 -3.82 -3.64
CA VAL A 48 3.15 -3.24 -2.75
C VAL A 48 2.64 -1.95 -2.09
N ALA A 49 1.89 -1.12 -2.83
CA ALA A 49 1.29 0.08 -2.26
C ALA A 49 0.32 -0.26 -1.12
N ILE A 50 -0.56 -1.24 -1.33
CA ILE A 50 -1.51 -1.74 -0.32
C ILE A 50 -0.76 -2.29 0.89
N GLN A 51 0.27 -3.11 0.68
CA GLN A 51 1.08 -3.65 1.77
C GLN A 51 1.73 -2.54 2.61
N CYS A 52 2.25 -1.48 1.98
CA CYS A 52 2.85 -0.37 2.72
C CYS A 52 1.84 0.32 3.65
N VAL A 53 0.57 0.45 3.21
CA VAL A 53 -0.49 1.06 4.03
C VAL A 53 -0.85 0.15 5.21
N ILE A 54 -1.02 -1.15 4.98
CA ILE A 54 -1.29 -2.13 6.04
C ILE A 54 -0.18 -2.11 7.07
N ASP A 55 1.06 -2.21 6.60
CA ASP A 55 2.27 -2.20 7.42
C ASP A 55 2.38 -0.97 8.34
N VAL A 56 2.11 0.23 7.78
CA VAL A 56 2.11 1.48 8.55
C VAL A 56 0.98 1.46 9.58
N THR A 57 -0.20 1.00 9.20
CA THR A 57 -1.38 0.98 10.07
C THR A 57 -1.22 0.00 11.23
N SER A 58 -0.73 -1.22 10.96
CA SER A 58 -0.39 -2.21 11.99
C SER A 58 0.66 -1.67 12.96
N HIS A 59 1.68 -0.95 12.48
CA HIS A 59 2.68 -0.33 13.34
C HIS A 59 2.07 0.75 14.24
N LEU A 60 1.16 1.57 13.72
CA LEU A 60 0.44 2.57 14.48
C LEU A 60 -0.49 1.93 15.53
N HIS A 61 -1.20 0.87 15.19
CA HIS A 61 -2.08 0.16 16.14
C HIS A 61 -1.29 -0.40 17.33
N THR A 62 -0.18 -1.09 17.07
CA THR A 62 0.71 -1.63 18.12
C THR A 62 1.21 -0.53 19.05
N GLU A 63 1.64 0.61 18.50
CA GLU A 63 2.17 1.72 19.28
C GLU A 63 1.10 2.47 20.08
N LEU A 64 -0.15 2.49 19.60
CA LEU A 64 -1.29 3.08 20.29
C LEU A 64 -1.94 2.13 21.31
N GLY A 65 -1.43 0.89 21.45
CA GLY A 65 -2.03 -0.13 22.32
C GLY A 65 -3.43 -0.55 21.88
N LEU A 66 -3.72 -0.42 20.58
CA LEU A 66 -4.98 -0.90 20.00
C LEU A 66 -4.86 -2.39 19.72
N ASP A 67 -5.97 -3.13 19.89
CA ASP A 67 -6.02 -4.53 19.48
C ASP A 67 -5.65 -4.64 18.00
N VAL A 68 -4.65 -5.48 17.73
CA VAL A 68 -4.20 -5.76 16.36
C VAL A 68 -5.15 -6.82 15.81
N GLU A 69 -6.11 -6.40 15.00
CA GLU A 69 -6.95 -7.33 14.26
C GLU A 69 -6.14 -8.01 13.13
N ASP A 70 -6.31 -9.32 12.96
CA ASP A 70 -5.60 -10.11 11.94
C ASP A 70 -6.17 -9.93 10.51
N SER A 71 -7.29 -9.22 10.36
CA SER A 71 -7.94 -9.00 9.07
C SER A 71 -7.52 -7.67 8.44
N TYR A 72 -7.36 -7.63 7.11
CA TYR A 72 -7.04 -6.40 6.39
C TYR A 72 -8.09 -5.30 6.57
N GLU A 73 -9.37 -5.67 6.65
CA GLU A 73 -10.46 -4.72 6.93
C GLU A 73 -10.34 -4.15 8.35
N GLY A 74 -10.08 -5.00 9.35
CA GLY A 74 -9.90 -4.58 10.74
C GLY A 74 -8.72 -3.64 10.95
N VAL A 75 -7.63 -3.86 10.21
CA VAL A 75 -6.49 -2.95 10.21
C VAL A 75 -6.86 -1.59 9.60
N LEU A 76 -7.66 -1.54 8.53
CA LEU A 76 -7.89 -0.31 7.74
C LEU A 76 -9.15 0.48 8.12
N LEU A 77 -10.21 -0.20 8.55
CA LEU A 77 -11.58 0.33 8.66
C LEU A 77 -12.09 0.17 10.10
N ARG A 78 -11.42 0.80 11.06
CA ARG A 78 -11.98 0.90 12.41
C ARG A 78 -13.10 1.94 12.42
N THR A 79 -14.29 1.53 12.02
CA THR A 79 -15.54 2.28 12.27
C THR A 79 -15.94 2.07 13.73
N LYS A 80 -16.19 3.17 14.44
CA LYS A 80 -16.63 3.18 15.84
C LYS A 80 -17.78 2.23 16.14
#